data_AF-A0AB36GHS4-F1
#
_entry.id   AF-A0AB36GHS4-F1
#
_cell.length_a   1.000
_cell.length_b   1.000
_cell.length_c   1.000
_cell.angle_alpha   90.00
_cell.angle_beta   90.00
_cell.angle_gamma   90.00
#
_symmetry.space_group_name_H-M   'P 1'
#
loop_
_entity.id
_entity.type
_entity.pdbx_description
1 polymer ?
#
loop_
_entity_poly.entity_id
_entity_poly.type
_entity_poly.pdbx_seq_one_letter_code
_entity_poly.pdbx_strand_id
1 'polypeptide(L)'
;MNDILTIINELGINKRFMPYIYIPLLIAIVYKPLMSFKHDIKRNRINKLKEAYDFNEHDENTKKYFKHSLSEEYFKLVTGLSFSFGQQEKLIELYLKNKTPVAFHHYKRVAEYFKFDDDQNIVSIKIPFFFAEFIGWCSAIIGFSLLEYSLLFIYKLLTIQKIENSYLIWATGFIIFFSLMSFFGLYCILKPYYIYKSSVFVNKQIGSSEFTCLYHWALSKKFRKLRPFRLLFYIFIPILGLLLNCLILFLS
;
A
#
# COMPACT_ATOMS: atom_id res chain seq x y z
N MET A 1 -20.21 -11.58 23.69
CA MET A 1 -18.95 -12.29 24.05
C MET A 1 -19.27 -13.67 24.60
N ASN A 2 -20.26 -13.81 25.50
CA ASN A 2 -20.75 -15.12 25.97
C ASN A 2 -21.22 -16.03 24.84
N ASP A 3 -22.01 -15.54 23.88
CA ASP A 3 -22.59 -16.40 22.83
C ASP A 3 -21.54 -17.09 21.95
N ILE A 4 -20.45 -16.40 21.63
CA ILE A 4 -19.36 -16.94 20.80
C ILE A 4 -18.57 -18.01 21.55
N LEU A 5 -18.38 -17.83 22.86
CA LEU A 5 -17.70 -18.80 23.72
C LEU A 5 -18.52 -20.09 23.87
N THR A 6 -19.83 -19.98 23.98
CA THR A 6 -20.75 -21.14 23.96
C THR A 6 -20.71 -21.86 22.62
N ILE A 7 -20.75 -21.14 21.49
CA ILE A 7 -20.69 -21.74 20.14
C ILE A 7 -19.36 -22.49 19.93
N ILE A 8 -18.23 -21.94 20.37
CA ILE A 8 -16.91 -22.59 20.25
C ILE A 8 -16.82 -23.85 21.12
N ASN A 9 -17.42 -23.83 22.32
CA ASN A 9 -17.49 -25.00 23.20
C ASN A 9 -18.43 -26.08 22.66
N GLU A 10 -19.56 -25.71 22.06
CA GLU A 10 -20.52 -26.63 21.41
C GLU A 10 -19.93 -27.30 20.16
N LEU A 11 -19.06 -26.60 19.43
CA LEU A 11 -18.37 -27.14 18.25
C LEU A 11 -17.28 -28.19 18.58
N GLY A 12 -17.05 -28.51 19.86
CA GLY A 12 -16.13 -29.57 20.28
C GLY A 12 -14.67 -29.32 19.85
N ILE A 13 -14.30 -28.06 19.63
CA ILE A 13 -12.98 -27.71 19.10
C ILE A 13 -11.92 -28.01 20.15
N ASN A 14 -10.92 -28.82 19.78
CA ASN A 14 -9.83 -29.18 20.67
C ASN A 14 -9.16 -27.91 21.23
N LYS A 15 -9.00 -27.84 22.57
CA LYS A 15 -8.43 -26.70 23.31
C LYS A 15 -7.09 -26.20 22.74
N ARG A 16 -6.34 -27.06 22.03
CA ARG A 16 -5.09 -26.70 21.36
C ARG A 16 -5.26 -25.72 20.20
N PHE A 17 -6.44 -25.66 19.57
CA PHE A 17 -6.74 -24.74 18.46
C PHE A 17 -7.39 -23.43 18.90
N MET A 18 -7.80 -23.32 20.16
CA MET A 18 -8.43 -22.12 20.73
C MET A 18 -7.67 -20.82 20.43
N PRO A 19 -6.33 -20.73 20.60
CA PRO A 19 -5.61 -19.47 20.36
C PRO A 19 -5.73 -18.97 18.91
N TYR A 20 -5.74 -19.88 17.93
CA TYR A 20 -5.86 -19.54 16.51
C TYR A 20 -7.24 -19.04 16.12
N ILE A 21 -8.27 -19.34 16.91
CA ILE A 21 -9.64 -18.86 16.71
C ILE A 21 -9.85 -17.53 17.45
N TYR A 22 -9.27 -17.39 18.65
CA TYR A 22 -9.37 -16.15 19.42
C TYR A 22 -8.68 -14.97 18.73
N ILE A 23 -7.52 -15.16 18.11
CA ILE A 23 -6.78 -14.07 17.47
C ILE A 23 -7.60 -13.38 16.35
N PRO A 24 -8.13 -14.10 15.34
CA PRO A 24 -9.03 -13.51 14.34
C PRO A 24 -10.27 -12.86 14.94
N LEU A 25 -10.85 -13.48 15.97
CA LEU A 25 -12.06 -12.98 16.62
C LEU A 25 -11.80 -11.65 17.33
N LEU A 26 -10.67 -11.54 18.03
CA LEU A 26 -10.25 -10.34 18.74
C LEU A 26 -9.92 -9.22 17.74
N ILE A 27 -9.26 -9.56 16.63
CA ILE A 27 -9.06 -8.62 15.52
C ILE A 27 -10.40 -8.12 14.98
N ALA A 28 -11.37 -9.01 14.74
CA ALA A 28 -12.69 -8.63 14.23
C ALA A 28 -13.47 -7.73 15.20
N ILE A 29 -13.41 -8.01 16.50
CA ILE A 29 -14.05 -7.21 17.55
C ILE A 29 -13.43 -5.81 17.64
N VAL A 30 -12.10 -5.70 17.55
CA VAL A 30 -11.38 -4.41 17.61
C VAL A 30 -11.49 -3.63 16.30
N TYR A 31 -11.63 -4.31 15.16
CA TYR A 31 -11.72 -3.69 13.85
C TYR A 31 -12.95 -2.79 13.70
N LYS A 32 -14.13 -3.26 14.14
CA LYS A 32 -15.39 -2.52 14.02
C LYS A 32 -15.37 -1.15 14.72
N PRO A 33 -15.00 -1.02 16.00
CA PRO A 33 -14.94 0.29 16.68
C PRO A 33 -13.84 1.19 16.12
N LEU A 34 -12.70 0.65 15.69
CA LEU A 34 -11.66 1.46 15.04
C LEU A 34 -12.14 2.04 13.71
N MET A 35 -12.85 1.24 12.92
CA MET A 35 -13.39 1.69 11.64
C MET A 35 -14.51 2.70 11.84
N SER A 36 -15.41 2.49 12.82
CA SER A 36 -16.47 3.46 13.13
C SER A 36 -15.88 4.79 13.59
N PHE A 37 -14.90 4.79 14.50
CA PHE A 37 -14.23 6.01 14.96
C PHE A 37 -13.61 6.80 13.80
N LYS A 38 -12.96 6.11 12.87
CA LYS A 38 -12.40 6.72 11.64
C LYS A 38 -13.50 7.34 10.76
N HIS A 39 -14.66 6.70 10.66
CA HIS A 39 -15.79 7.25 9.92
C HIS A 39 -16.39 8.47 10.62
N ASP A 40 -16.51 8.43 11.94
CA ASP A 40 -17.08 9.51 12.75
C ASP A 40 -16.23 10.79 12.65
N ILE A 41 -14.90 10.68 12.71
CA ILE A 41 -14.00 11.82 12.51
C ILE A 41 -14.23 12.48 11.15
N LYS A 42 -14.29 11.67 10.08
CA LYS A 42 -14.50 12.18 8.72
C LYS A 42 -15.85 12.84 8.57
N ARG A 43 -16.90 12.22 9.10
CA ARG A 43 -18.27 12.74 9.04
C ARG A 43 -18.41 14.04 9.83
N ASN A 44 -17.80 14.13 11.00
CA ASN A 44 -17.81 15.34 11.82
C ASN A 44 -17.17 16.53 11.08
N ARG A 45 -16.03 16.31 10.39
CA ARG A 45 -15.40 17.37 9.59
C ARG A 45 -16.30 17.87 8.47
N ILE A 46 -16.93 16.95 7.73
CA ILE A 46 -17.87 17.30 6.66
C ILE A 46 -19.10 18.04 7.20
N ASN A 47 -19.67 17.57 8.31
CA ASN A 47 -20.84 18.20 8.93
C ASN A 47 -20.53 19.64 9.36
N LYS A 48 -19.39 19.88 10.02
CA LYS A 48 -18.98 21.23 10.42
C LYS A 48 -18.78 22.17 9.24
N LEU A 49 -18.17 21.68 8.15
CA LEU A 49 -18.02 22.47 6.92
C LEU A 49 -19.37 22.75 6.26
N LYS A 50 -20.31 21.80 6.34
CA LYS A 50 -21.66 21.95 5.80
C LYS A 50 -22.46 22.97 6.61
N GLU A 51 -22.44 22.86 7.94
CA GLU A 51 -23.08 23.81 8.85
C GLU A 51 -22.54 25.22 8.64
N ALA A 52 -21.23 25.38 8.47
CA ALA A 52 -20.61 26.66 8.15
C ALA A 52 -21.03 27.18 6.75
N TYR A 53 -21.15 26.30 5.75
CA TYR A 53 -21.61 26.70 4.42
C TYR A 53 -23.08 27.15 4.40
N ASP A 54 -23.93 26.49 5.18
CA ASP A 54 -25.37 26.74 5.28
C ASP A 54 -25.69 27.99 6.14
N PHE A 55 -24.70 28.59 6.80
CA PHE A 55 -24.86 29.80 7.60
C PHE A 55 -24.99 31.05 6.69
N ASN A 56 -26.10 31.79 6.87
CA ASN A 56 -26.52 32.82 5.93
C ASN A 56 -25.78 34.18 6.05
N GLU A 57 -25.04 34.42 7.13
CA GLU A 57 -24.38 35.71 7.38
C GLU A 57 -22.94 35.79 6.84
N HIS A 58 -22.48 34.75 6.14
CA HIS A 58 -21.16 34.78 5.50
C HIS A 58 -21.17 35.66 4.25
N ASP A 59 -20.08 36.40 4.06
CA ASP A 59 -19.83 37.05 2.78
C ASP A 59 -19.63 36.03 1.65
N GLU A 60 -19.72 36.50 0.41
CA GLU A 60 -19.66 35.64 -0.77
C GLU A 60 -18.32 34.90 -0.89
N ASN A 61 -17.22 35.53 -0.49
CA ASN A 61 -15.87 34.95 -0.52
C ASN A 61 -15.73 33.79 0.48
N THR A 62 -16.27 33.97 1.69
CA THR A 62 -16.28 32.98 2.76
C THR A 62 -17.17 31.80 2.39
N LYS A 63 -18.34 32.07 1.80
CA LYS A 63 -19.23 31.01 1.29
C LYS A 63 -18.56 30.21 0.17
N LYS A 64 -17.82 30.87 -0.73
CA LYS A 64 -17.02 30.21 -1.77
C LYS A 64 -15.91 29.35 -1.18
N TYR A 65 -15.20 29.83 -0.16
CA TYR A 65 -14.19 29.07 0.57
C TYR A 65 -14.78 27.77 1.15
N PHE A 66 -15.90 27.86 1.89
CA PHE A 66 -16.53 26.66 2.46
C PHE A 66 -17.00 25.67 1.39
N LYS A 67 -17.56 26.16 0.28
CA LYS A 67 -17.91 25.32 -0.87
C LYS A 67 -16.70 24.54 -1.40
N HIS A 68 -15.55 25.21 -1.56
CA HIS A 68 -14.33 24.57 -2.05
C HIS A 68 -13.79 23.55 -1.06
N SER A 69 -13.68 23.89 0.22
CA SER A 69 -13.22 22.97 1.27
C SER A 69 -14.13 21.74 1.41
N LEU A 70 -15.44 21.92 1.25
CA LEU A 70 -16.42 20.84 1.29
C LEU A 70 -16.27 19.91 0.06
N SER A 71 -16.01 20.48 -1.13
CA SER A 71 -15.64 19.70 -2.33
C SER A 71 -14.37 18.88 -2.11
N GLU A 72 -13.33 19.47 -1.51
CA GLU A 72 -12.07 18.77 -1.18
C GLU A 72 -12.27 17.56 -0.26
N GLU A 73 -13.07 17.71 0.79
CA GLU A 73 -13.35 16.60 1.70
C GLU A 73 -14.18 15.49 1.03
N TYR A 74 -15.19 15.84 0.23
CA TYR A 74 -15.96 14.85 -0.52
C TYR A 74 -15.11 14.14 -1.58
N PHE A 75 -14.29 14.88 -2.31
CA PHE A 75 -13.39 14.33 -3.31
C PHE A 75 -12.41 13.34 -2.67
N LYS A 76 -11.81 13.70 -1.54
CA LYS A 76 -10.92 12.83 -0.76
C LYS A 76 -11.62 11.61 -0.21
N LEU A 77 -12.89 11.73 0.17
CA LEU A 77 -13.69 10.61 0.65
C LEU A 77 -13.92 9.57 -0.46
N VAL A 78 -14.24 10.03 -1.67
CA VAL A 78 -14.57 9.16 -2.82
C VAL A 78 -13.32 8.59 -3.48
N THR A 79 -12.31 9.43 -3.76
CA THR A 79 -11.13 9.05 -4.55
C THR A 79 -9.93 8.64 -3.70
N GLY A 80 -9.88 9.09 -2.44
CA GLY A 80 -8.72 8.96 -1.57
C GLY A 80 -7.58 9.94 -1.89
N LEU A 81 -7.80 10.93 -2.77
CA LEU A 81 -6.83 11.94 -3.18
C LEU A 81 -7.11 13.28 -2.46
N SER A 82 -6.06 13.97 -2.07
CA SER A 82 -6.16 15.28 -1.38
C SER A 82 -5.69 16.36 -2.35
N PHE A 83 -6.60 16.84 -3.20
CA PHE A 83 -6.33 17.85 -4.22
C PHE A 83 -7.18 19.08 -3.97
N SER A 84 -6.66 20.27 -4.33
CA SER A 84 -7.44 21.51 -4.26
C SER A 84 -8.57 21.52 -5.29
N PHE A 85 -9.56 22.39 -5.11
CA PHE A 85 -10.71 22.46 -6.01
C PHE A 85 -10.33 22.52 -7.52
N GLY A 86 -9.42 23.41 -7.92
CA GLY A 86 -8.99 23.50 -9.34
C GLY A 86 -8.27 22.26 -9.85
N GLN A 87 -7.49 21.59 -8.99
CA GLN A 87 -6.82 20.32 -9.33
C GLN A 87 -7.82 19.17 -9.49
N GLN A 88 -8.91 19.17 -8.71
CA GLN A 88 -9.99 18.19 -8.84
C GLN A 88 -10.67 18.31 -10.19
N GLU A 89 -11.01 19.54 -10.60
CA GLU A 89 -11.65 19.81 -11.90
C GLU A 89 -10.81 19.25 -13.04
N LYS A 90 -9.51 19.54 -13.04
CA LYS A 90 -8.56 19.05 -14.05
C LYS A 90 -8.43 17.53 -14.07
N LEU A 91 -8.47 16.88 -12.91
CA LEU A 91 -8.46 15.43 -12.84
C LEU A 91 -9.77 14.82 -13.35
N ILE A 92 -10.91 15.42 -13.03
CA ILE A 92 -12.24 14.97 -13.51
C ILE A 92 -12.34 15.16 -15.02
N GLU A 93 -11.92 16.31 -15.55
CA GLU A 93 -11.84 16.56 -16.99
C GLU A 93 -11.02 15.48 -17.69
N LEU A 94 -9.83 15.16 -17.15
CA LEU A 94 -8.98 14.11 -17.70
C LEU A 94 -9.65 12.73 -17.67
N TYR A 95 -10.32 12.42 -16.56
CA TYR A 95 -11.02 11.16 -16.35
C TYR A 95 -12.19 11.00 -17.34
N LEU A 96 -12.96 12.05 -17.57
CA LEU A 96 -14.11 12.06 -18.48
C LEU A 96 -13.71 12.09 -19.96
N LYS A 97 -12.58 12.72 -20.30
CA LYS A 97 -12.08 12.83 -21.68
C LYS A 97 -11.72 11.47 -22.29
N ASN A 98 -11.29 10.51 -21.49
CA ASN A 98 -10.77 9.23 -21.97
C ASN A 98 -11.85 8.15 -22.03
N LYS A 99 -11.98 7.46 -23.18
CA LYS A 99 -12.95 6.37 -23.38
C LYS A 99 -12.76 5.18 -22.43
N THR A 100 -11.54 4.98 -21.93
CA THR A 100 -11.18 3.94 -20.96
C THR A 100 -10.46 4.57 -19.78
N PRO A 101 -11.19 5.13 -18.80
CA PRO A 101 -10.57 5.83 -17.68
C PRO A 101 -9.81 4.85 -16.78
N VAL A 102 -8.65 5.29 -16.28
CA VAL A 102 -7.88 4.51 -15.30
C VAL A 102 -8.57 4.61 -13.93
N ALA A 103 -8.60 3.52 -13.18
CA ALA A 103 -9.22 3.54 -11.86
C ALA A 103 -8.45 4.43 -10.86
N PHE A 104 -9.17 5.15 -9.98
CA PHE A 104 -8.62 6.10 -9.00
C PHE A 104 -7.54 5.51 -8.08
N HIS A 105 -7.54 4.21 -7.82
CA HIS A 105 -6.50 3.58 -7.00
C HIS A 105 -5.09 3.70 -7.63
N HIS A 106 -4.98 3.81 -8.96
CA HIS A 106 -3.72 4.08 -9.63
C HIS A 106 -3.24 5.51 -9.37
N TYR A 107 -4.15 6.49 -9.47
CA TYR A 107 -3.88 7.89 -9.13
C TYR A 107 -3.46 8.01 -7.67
N LYS A 108 -4.15 7.33 -6.75
CA LYS A 108 -3.82 7.31 -5.32
C LYS A 108 -2.40 6.78 -5.04
N ARG A 109 -1.96 5.74 -5.75
CA ARG A 109 -0.62 5.17 -5.58
C ARG A 109 0.51 6.10 -6.01
N VAL A 110 0.21 7.06 -6.88
CA VAL A 110 1.19 8.02 -7.41
C VAL A 110 0.89 9.45 -6.97
N ALA A 111 -0.01 9.62 -5.99
CA ALA A 111 -0.47 10.92 -5.48
C ALA A 111 0.70 11.84 -5.08
N GLU A 112 1.72 11.28 -4.43
CA GLU A 112 2.92 11.99 -3.97
C GLU A 112 3.80 12.53 -5.10
N TYR A 113 3.60 12.07 -6.33
CA TYR A 113 4.37 12.47 -7.50
C TYR A 113 3.58 13.35 -8.47
N PHE A 114 2.35 13.74 -8.12
CA PHE A 114 1.61 14.70 -8.92
C PHE A 114 2.29 16.05 -8.90
N LYS A 115 2.35 16.65 -10.08
CA LYS A 115 2.73 18.05 -10.27
C LYS A 115 1.68 18.70 -11.14
N PHE A 116 1.45 19.97 -10.85
CA PHE A 116 0.51 20.80 -11.59
C PHE A 116 1.29 22.00 -12.13
N ASP A 117 0.96 22.44 -13.35
CA ASP A 117 1.50 23.68 -13.90
C ASP A 117 0.73 24.91 -13.34
N ASP A 118 1.09 26.10 -13.80
CA ASP A 118 0.47 27.36 -13.36
C ASP A 118 -1.05 27.38 -13.64
N ASP A 119 -1.49 26.72 -14.71
CA ASP A 119 -2.88 26.55 -15.13
C ASP A 119 -3.58 25.37 -14.44
N GLN A 120 -2.96 24.77 -13.42
CA GLN A 120 -3.41 23.58 -12.69
C GLN A 120 -3.56 22.32 -13.56
N ASN A 121 -3.02 22.27 -14.77
CA ASN A 121 -3.03 21.06 -15.56
C ASN A 121 -2.08 20.02 -14.97
N ILE A 122 -2.47 18.75 -15.10
CA ILE A 122 -1.69 17.64 -14.58
C ILE A 122 -0.45 17.45 -15.46
N VAL A 123 0.72 17.67 -14.87
CA VAL A 123 2.02 17.41 -15.50
C VAL A 123 2.35 15.92 -15.44
N SER A 124 3.20 15.46 -16.36
CA SER A 124 3.67 14.08 -16.38
C SER A 124 4.28 13.66 -15.03
N ILE A 125 3.86 12.50 -14.55
CA ILE A 125 4.34 11.91 -13.31
C ILE A 125 5.75 11.35 -13.55
N LYS A 126 6.74 11.97 -12.92
CA LYS A 126 8.13 11.54 -12.93
C LYS A 126 8.53 11.09 -11.54
N ILE A 127 8.88 9.81 -11.41
CA ILE A 127 9.38 9.26 -10.16
C ILE A 127 10.87 9.62 -10.06
N PRO A 128 11.30 10.34 -9.01
CA PRO A 128 12.69 10.74 -8.88
C PRO A 128 13.59 9.53 -8.62
N PHE A 129 14.63 9.37 -9.43
CA PHE A 129 15.57 8.24 -9.37
C PHE A 129 16.20 8.07 -7.97
N PHE A 130 16.84 9.13 -7.44
CA PHE A 130 17.61 9.03 -6.20
C PHE A 130 16.77 8.78 -4.95
N PHE A 131 15.59 9.38 -4.84
CA PHE A 131 14.80 9.29 -3.62
C PHE A 131 13.77 8.18 -3.68
N ALA A 132 13.05 8.03 -4.79
CA ALA A 132 11.95 7.07 -4.83
C ALA A 132 12.39 5.71 -5.40
N GLU A 133 13.22 5.69 -6.44
CA GLU A 133 13.64 4.42 -7.04
C GLU A 133 14.67 3.69 -6.19
N PHE A 134 15.68 4.40 -5.70
CA PHE A 134 16.69 3.83 -4.80
C PHE A 134 16.08 3.28 -3.51
N ILE A 135 15.20 4.03 -2.84
CA ILE A 135 14.48 3.54 -1.65
C ILE A 135 13.60 2.34 -2.01
N GLY A 136 12.96 2.37 -3.19
CA GLY A 136 12.23 1.22 -3.73
C GLY A 136 13.11 -0.03 -3.90
N TRP A 137 14.37 0.14 -4.31
CA TRP A 137 15.31 -0.99 -4.43
C TRP A 137 15.81 -1.47 -3.08
N CYS A 138 16.21 -0.58 -2.19
CA CYS A 138 16.62 -0.94 -0.84
C CYS A 138 15.50 -1.70 -0.10
N SER A 139 14.26 -1.22 -0.22
CA SER A 139 13.11 -1.92 0.36
C SER A 139 12.89 -3.30 -0.26
N ALA A 140 13.02 -3.44 -1.58
CA ALA A 140 12.93 -4.75 -2.23
C ALA A 140 14.05 -5.71 -1.77
N ILE A 141 15.30 -5.25 -1.65
CA ILE A 141 16.42 -6.05 -1.14
C ILE A 141 16.13 -6.55 0.27
N ILE A 142 15.74 -5.64 1.18
CA ILE A 142 15.33 -5.98 2.55
C ILE A 142 14.20 -7.01 2.52
N GLY A 143 13.22 -6.83 1.64
CA GLY A 143 12.08 -7.73 1.52
C GLY A 143 12.48 -9.15 1.10
N PHE A 144 13.42 -9.29 0.16
CA PHE A 144 13.97 -10.59 -0.21
C PHE A 144 14.77 -11.22 0.93
N SER A 145 15.59 -10.43 1.65
CA SER A 145 16.34 -10.93 2.81
C SER A 145 15.40 -11.45 3.91
N LEU A 146 14.30 -10.76 4.20
CA LEU A 146 13.28 -11.22 5.17
C LEU A 146 12.58 -12.51 4.74
N LEU A 147 12.27 -12.65 3.44
CA LEU A 147 11.67 -13.87 2.91
C LEU A 147 12.61 -15.06 3.03
N GLU A 148 13.90 -14.87 2.73
CA GLU A 148 14.89 -15.92 2.88
C GLU A 148 15.02 -16.40 4.33
N TYR A 149 15.15 -15.47 5.30
CA TYR A 149 15.18 -15.85 6.72
C TYR A 149 13.95 -16.66 7.14
N SER A 150 12.78 -16.28 6.62
CA SER A 150 11.54 -17.00 6.89
C SER A 150 11.53 -18.39 6.26
N LEU A 151 12.03 -18.54 5.03
CA LEU A 151 12.16 -19.84 4.36
C LEU A 151 13.18 -20.75 5.05
N LEU A 152 14.32 -20.22 5.47
CA LEU A 152 15.34 -20.94 6.25
C LEU A 152 14.76 -21.42 7.58
N PHE A 153 13.98 -20.58 8.25
CA PHE A 153 13.29 -20.97 9.48
C PHE A 153 12.27 -22.09 9.24
N ILE A 154 11.46 -22.00 8.17
CA ILE A 154 10.52 -23.06 7.78
C ILE A 154 11.26 -24.36 7.48
N TYR A 155 12.36 -24.31 6.72
CA TYR A 155 13.18 -25.48 6.42
C TYR A 155 13.75 -26.13 7.68
N LYS A 156 14.25 -25.32 8.62
CA LYS A 156 14.75 -25.80 9.92
C LYS A 156 13.64 -26.45 10.73
N LEU A 157 12.45 -25.85 10.77
CA LEU A 157 11.28 -26.45 11.44
C LEU A 157 10.89 -27.80 10.83
N LEU A 158 10.88 -27.92 9.49
CA LEU A 158 10.53 -29.17 8.80
C LEU A 158 11.53 -30.30 9.07
N THR A 159 12.79 -29.96 9.37
CA THR A 159 13.86 -30.93 9.66
C THR A 159 13.82 -31.46 11.10
N ILE A 160 13.13 -30.78 12.02
CA ILE A 160 13.04 -31.18 13.43
C ILE A 160 12.03 -32.33 13.59
N GLN A 161 12.52 -33.53 13.92
CA GLN A 161 11.69 -34.74 14.02
C GLN A 161 10.85 -34.84 15.30
N LYS A 162 11.24 -34.16 16.40
CA LYS A 162 10.49 -34.10 17.66
C LYS A 162 10.59 -32.71 18.28
N ILE A 163 9.44 -32.13 18.58
CA ILE A 163 9.32 -30.89 19.35
C ILE A 163 8.73 -31.27 20.71
N GLU A 164 9.46 -31.04 21.80
CA GLU A 164 8.91 -31.26 23.14
C GLU A 164 7.81 -30.24 23.45
N ASN A 165 6.81 -30.65 24.25
CA ASN A 165 5.65 -29.79 24.56
C ASN A 165 6.02 -28.47 25.26
N SER A 166 7.15 -28.41 25.97
CA SER A 166 7.68 -27.19 26.61
C SER A 166 8.10 -26.12 25.60
N TYR A 167 8.55 -26.52 24.41
CA TYR A 167 8.98 -25.60 23.35
C TYR A 167 7.85 -25.20 22.40
N LEU A 168 6.64 -25.74 22.59
CA LEU A 168 5.52 -25.53 21.67
C LEU A 168 5.07 -24.07 21.63
N ILE A 169 5.03 -23.39 22.78
CA ILE A 169 4.67 -21.96 22.88
C ILE A 169 5.69 -21.12 22.12
N TRP A 170 6.99 -21.37 22.35
CA TRP A 170 8.07 -20.67 21.65
C TRP A 170 8.03 -20.92 20.14
N ALA A 171 7.83 -22.17 19.72
CA ALA A 171 7.70 -22.53 18.31
C ALA A 171 6.53 -21.79 17.64
N THR A 172 5.37 -21.71 18.29
CA THR A 172 4.23 -20.95 17.76
C THR A 172 4.51 -19.45 17.66
N GLY A 173 5.21 -18.86 18.64
CA GLY A 173 5.62 -17.46 18.60
C GLY A 173 6.56 -17.16 17.42
N PHE A 174 7.57 -18.01 17.20
CA PHE A 174 8.47 -17.87 16.05
C PHE A 174 7.74 -18.05 14.72
N ILE A 175 6.80 -18.99 14.60
CA ILE A 175 6.00 -19.17 13.37
C ILE A 175 5.22 -17.89 13.04
N ILE A 176 4.57 -17.28 14.03
CA ILE A 176 3.82 -16.01 13.83
C ILE A 176 4.78 -14.90 13.42
N PHE A 177 5.92 -14.77 14.10
CA PHE A 177 6.92 -13.75 13.80
C PHE A 177 7.46 -13.86 12.37
N PHE A 178 7.88 -15.06 11.93
CA PHE A 178 8.41 -15.27 10.58
C PHE A 178 7.32 -15.17 9.49
N SER A 179 6.07 -15.51 9.82
CA SER A 179 4.93 -15.26 8.92
C SER A 179 4.70 -13.77 8.69
N LEU A 180 4.79 -12.95 9.76
CA LEU A 180 4.72 -11.49 9.65
C LEU A 180 5.89 -10.93 8.85
N MET A 181 7.12 -11.42 9.11
CA MET A 181 8.31 -11.02 8.34
C MET A 181 8.18 -11.36 6.85
N SER A 182 7.60 -12.51 6.51
CA SER A 182 7.33 -12.87 5.11
C SER A 182 6.31 -11.94 4.47
N PHE A 183 5.23 -11.62 5.18
CA PHE A 183 4.22 -10.67 4.70
C PHE A 183 4.82 -9.28 4.48
N PHE A 184 5.62 -8.78 5.42
CA PHE A 184 6.34 -7.52 5.27
C PHE A 184 7.34 -7.57 4.11
N GLY A 185 8.05 -8.68 3.94
CA GLY A 185 8.98 -8.86 2.82
C GLY A 185 8.29 -8.77 1.47
N LEU A 186 7.16 -9.46 1.28
CA LEU A 186 6.33 -9.36 0.08
C LEU A 186 5.82 -7.94 -0.14
N TYR A 187 5.35 -7.27 0.92
CA TYR A 187 4.89 -5.89 0.81
C TYR A 187 5.99 -4.96 0.31
N CYS A 188 7.20 -5.07 0.86
CA CYS A 188 8.36 -4.27 0.46
C CYS A 188 8.78 -4.50 -1.00
N ILE A 189 8.69 -5.74 -1.50
CA ILE A 189 8.98 -6.07 -2.90
C ILE A 189 7.89 -5.51 -3.85
N LEU A 190 6.62 -5.67 -3.47
CA LEU A 190 5.50 -5.35 -4.35
C LEU A 190 5.17 -3.85 -4.41
N LYS A 191 5.38 -3.11 -3.32
CA LYS A 191 5.10 -1.67 -3.23
C LYS A 191 5.72 -0.85 -4.38
N PRO A 192 7.05 -0.90 -4.61
CA PRO A 192 7.67 -0.12 -5.70
C PRO A 192 7.14 -0.55 -7.08
N TYR A 193 6.96 -1.85 -7.30
CA TYR A 193 6.37 -2.38 -8.54
C TYR A 193 5.00 -1.77 -8.86
N TYR A 194 4.10 -1.72 -7.87
CA TYR A 194 2.76 -1.17 -8.08
C TYR A 194 2.75 0.34 -8.32
N ILE A 195 3.69 1.08 -7.71
CA ILE A 195 3.87 2.51 -7.96
C ILE A 195 4.29 2.72 -9.42
N TYR A 196 5.31 1.99 -9.88
CA TYR A 196 5.79 2.10 -11.27
C TYR A 196 4.74 1.69 -12.31
N LYS A 197 3.99 0.62 -12.05
CA LYS A 197 2.89 0.21 -12.93
C LYS A 197 1.81 1.28 -13.02
N SER A 198 1.49 1.91 -11.89
CA SER A 198 0.44 2.94 -11.81
C SER A 198 0.88 4.25 -12.49
N SER A 199 2.15 4.65 -12.37
CA SER A 199 2.65 5.86 -13.04
C SER A 199 2.57 5.75 -14.56
N VAL A 200 2.85 4.57 -15.13
CA VAL A 200 2.70 4.32 -16.57
C VAL A 200 1.24 4.44 -17.01
N PHE A 201 0.28 3.90 -16.24
CA PHE A 201 -1.14 4.00 -16.60
C PHE A 201 -1.66 5.43 -16.52
N VAL A 202 -1.30 6.16 -15.46
CA VAL A 202 -1.76 7.54 -15.28
C VAL A 202 -1.13 8.46 -16.33
N ASN A 203 0.16 8.31 -16.65
CA ASN A 203 0.79 9.11 -17.72
C ASN A 203 0.19 8.86 -19.10
N LYS A 204 -0.21 7.61 -19.39
CA LYS A 204 -0.97 7.32 -20.62
C LYS A 204 -2.31 8.06 -20.67
N GLN A 205 -3.00 8.21 -19.54
CA GLN A 205 -4.24 8.99 -19.47
C GLN A 205 -3.99 10.48 -19.69
N ILE A 206 -2.91 11.01 -19.13
CA ILE A 206 -2.45 12.39 -19.33
C ILE A 206 -2.07 12.65 -20.81
N GLY A 207 -1.81 11.59 -21.60
CA GLY A 207 -1.32 11.70 -22.97
C GLY A 207 0.21 11.89 -23.04
N SER A 208 0.91 11.71 -21.93
CA SER A 208 2.36 11.80 -21.86
C SER A 208 3.01 10.48 -22.24
N SER A 209 3.98 10.54 -23.15
CA SER A 209 4.88 9.43 -23.49
C SER A 209 6.25 9.54 -22.80
N GLU A 210 6.39 10.52 -21.89
CA GLU A 210 7.66 10.81 -21.24
C GLU A 210 8.14 9.65 -20.37
N PHE A 211 9.45 9.64 -20.13
CA PHE A 211 10.07 8.71 -19.20
C PHE A 211 9.48 8.93 -17.80
N THR A 212 9.02 7.84 -17.18
CA THR A 212 8.30 7.88 -15.89
C THR A 212 9.12 7.30 -14.75
N CYS A 213 9.92 6.26 -15.04
CA CYS A 213 10.82 5.57 -14.12
C CYS A 213 11.72 4.57 -14.87
N LEU A 214 12.82 4.11 -14.27
CA LEU A 214 13.69 3.07 -14.86
C LEU A 214 12.93 1.77 -15.17
N TYR A 215 11.90 1.46 -14.38
CA TYR A 215 11.04 0.31 -14.61
C TYR A 215 10.26 0.43 -15.94
N HIS A 216 9.79 1.64 -16.29
CA HIS A 216 9.18 1.90 -17.59
C HIS A 216 10.19 1.74 -18.73
N TRP A 217 11.44 2.17 -18.53
CA TRP A 217 12.50 1.94 -19.50
C TRP A 217 12.80 0.45 -19.71
N ALA A 218 12.91 -0.31 -18.62
CA ALA A 218 13.09 -1.76 -18.68
C ALA A 218 11.92 -2.49 -19.39
N LEU A 219 10.68 -2.01 -19.25
CA LEU A 219 9.49 -2.65 -19.83
C LEU A 219 9.07 -2.17 -21.21
N SER A 220 9.46 -0.98 -21.63
CA SER A 220 9.04 -0.45 -22.93
C SER A 220 9.58 -1.31 -24.08
N LYS A 221 8.68 -1.71 -25.01
CA LYS A 221 9.02 -2.57 -26.17
C LYS A 221 10.08 -1.94 -27.10
N LYS A 222 10.24 -0.61 -27.02
CA LYS A 222 11.20 0.18 -27.82
C LYS A 222 12.66 -0.20 -27.54
N PHE A 223 12.95 -0.72 -26.35
CA PHE A 223 14.29 -1.12 -25.91
C PHE A 223 14.47 -2.65 -25.84
N ARG A 224 14.05 -3.38 -26.88
CA ARG A 224 14.16 -4.84 -26.96
C ARG A 224 15.60 -5.38 -26.81
N LYS A 225 16.62 -4.54 -27.09
CA LYS A 225 18.06 -4.83 -26.85
C LYS A 225 18.47 -4.86 -25.37
N LEU A 226 17.66 -4.34 -24.45
CA LEU A 226 17.97 -4.23 -23.01
C LEU A 226 17.29 -5.32 -22.15
N ARG A 227 16.99 -6.48 -22.74
CA ARG A 227 16.59 -7.72 -22.03
C ARG A 227 17.42 -8.02 -20.76
N PRO A 228 18.75 -7.83 -20.72
CA PRO A 228 19.53 -8.08 -19.49
C PRO A 228 19.19 -7.12 -18.34
N PHE A 229 18.73 -5.89 -18.59
CA PHE A 229 18.33 -4.98 -17.51
C PHE A 229 17.03 -5.40 -16.84
N ARG A 230 16.08 -6.02 -17.58
CA ARG A 230 14.93 -6.69 -16.94
C ARG A 230 15.39 -7.79 -16.00
N LEU A 231 16.35 -8.61 -16.43
CA LEU A 231 16.92 -9.66 -15.59
C LEU A 231 17.63 -9.06 -14.38
N LEU A 232 18.32 -7.92 -14.51
CA LEU A 232 18.89 -7.19 -13.37
C LEU A 232 17.82 -6.83 -12.32
N PHE A 233 16.66 -6.30 -12.72
CA PHE A 233 15.58 -6.02 -11.77
C PHE A 233 14.98 -7.27 -11.10
N TYR A 234 14.78 -8.35 -11.85
CA TYR A 234 14.10 -9.56 -11.35
C TYR A 234 15.03 -10.63 -10.77
N ILE A 235 16.33 -10.56 -11.04
CA ILE A 235 17.35 -11.55 -10.65
C ILE A 235 18.43 -10.93 -9.77
N PHE A 236 18.93 -9.74 -10.09
CA PHE A 236 20.00 -9.10 -9.30
C PHE A 236 19.52 -8.63 -7.94
N ILE A 237 18.31 -8.08 -7.83
CA ILE A 237 17.72 -7.68 -6.54
C ILE A 237 17.55 -8.88 -5.59
N PRO A 238 16.97 -10.02 -6.02
CA PRO A 238 16.97 -11.23 -5.21
C PRO A 238 18.38 -11.74 -4.88
N ILE A 239 19.30 -11.77 -5.86
CA ILE A 239 20.68 -12.22 -5.63
C ILE A 239 21.40 -11.35 -4.61
N LEU A 240 21.22 -10.02 -4.64
CA LEU A 240 21.77 -9.12 -3.63
C LEU A 240 21.17 -9.39 -2.25
N GLY A 241 19.86 -9.65 -2.17
CA GLY A 241 19.21 -10.07 -0.93
C GLY A 241 19.82 -11.34 -0.35
N LEU A 242 20.08 -12.34 -1.21
CA LEU A 242 20.76 -13.60 -0.85
C LEU A 242 22.21 -13.37 -0.40
N LEU A 243 22.97 -12.57 -1.16
CA LEU A 243 24.37 -12.27 -0.85
C LEU A 243 24.51 -11.51 0.46
N LEU A 244 23.60 -10.58 0.76
CA LEU A 244 23.57 -9.84 2.03
C LEU A 244 23.43 -10.81 3.20
N ASN A 245 22.54 -11.80 3.08
CA ASN A 245 22.31 -12.80 4.12
C ASN A 245 23.50 -13.75 4.27
N CYS A 246 24.13 -14.19 3.18
CA CYS A 246 25.39 -14.93 3.23
C CYS A 246 26.47 -14.14 3.97
N LEU A 247 26.59 -12.84 3.69
CA LEU A 247 27.61 -11.98 4.29
C LEU A 247 27.35 -11.76 5.81
N ILE A 248 26.08 -11.61 6.21
CA ILE A 248 25.69 -11.57 7.62
C ILE A 248 26.02 -12.89 8.33
N LEU A 249 25.73 -14.04 7.72
CA LEU A 249 26.04 -15.36 8.29
C LEU A 249 27.55 -15.64 8.38
N PHE A 250 28.36 -15.09 7.48
CA PHE A 250 29.82 -15.22 7.52
C PHE A 250 30.49 -14.30 8.57
N LEU A 251 29.82 -13.20 8.96
CA LEU A 251 30.32 -12.24 9.95
C LEU A 251 29.82 -12.51 11.38
N SER A 252 28.80 -13.36 11.55
CA SER A 252 28.23 -13.77 12.85
C SER A 252 28.82 -15.08 13.34
#